data_AF-A0AAN6VK65-F1
#
_entry.id   AF-A0AAN6VK65-F1
#
_cell.length_a   1.000
_cell.length_b   1.000
_cell.length_c   1.000
_cell.angle_alpha   90.00
_cell.angle_beta   90.00
_cell.angle_gamma   90.00
#
_symmetry.space_group_name_H-M   'P 1'
#
loop_
_entity.id
_entity.type
_entity.pdbx_description
1 polymer ?
#
loop_
_entity_poly.entity_id
_entity_poly.type
_entity_poly.pdbx_seq_one_letter_code
_entity_poly.pdbx_strand_id
1 'polypeptide(L)'
;MTRFTLAAAALLGLAHEVLADLQPCGPAQYDPAQYVCWDNQFLCPITGGEPLSNCAGACYSKFMYTCTNSVLTLLPPVDTPFTLTVDNPGLPIHGKPVTAGGLHWTLDGETSSYCPEQVGSACPPGDTTVLAAYQGSVSMSVMVPGGQQAYLDPYWNMGYTQAHSAYLPPGSIREGFGAYQGGGFVNLNGNGWGWAACPPRASGGGGPGWNLVARNETNADKFNECHPINLKINSLPSGTLGAWQYT
;
A
#
# COMPACT_ATOMS: atom_id res chain seq x y z
N MET A 1 28.41 63.68 27.71
CA MET A 1 27.92 62.36 28.16
C MET A 1 26.48 62.25 27.68
N THR A 2 26.02 61.39 26.79
CA THR A 2 26.56 60.20 26.11
C THR A 2 25.64 59.99 24.89
N ARG A 3 26.19 59.74 23.69
CA ARG A 3 25.42 59.47 22.47
C ARG A 3 24.93 58.01 22.52
N PHE A 4 23.63 57.77 22.39
CA PHE A 4 23.06 56.44 22.19
C PHE A 4 22.88 56.19 20.69
N THR A 5 23.73 55.34 20.13
CA THR A 5 23.57 54.75 18.79
C THR A 5 22.82 53.44 18.92
N LEU A 6 21.63 53.35 18.33
CA LEU A 6 20.91 52.09 18.10
C LEU A 6 21.57 51.36 16.91
N ALA A 7 22.15 50.19 17.17
CA ALA A 7 22.55 49.26 16.12
C ALA A 7 21.38 48.31 15.84
N ALA A 8 20.78 48.41 14.65
CA ALA A 8 19.83 47.43 14.14
C ALA A 8 20.62 46.25 13.55
N ALA A 9 20.58 45.10 14.22
CA ALA A 9 21.12 43.85 13.69
C ALA A 9 20.08 43.22 12.74
N ALA A 10 20.32 43.33 11.44
CA ALA A 10 19.56 42.57 10.44
C ALA A 10 20.07 41.13 10.43
N LEU A 11 19.29 40.21 10.99
CA LEU A 11 19.47 38.77 10.82
C LEU A 11 19.02 38.37 9.41
N LEU A 12 19.96 38.28 8.48
CA LEU A 12 19.78 37.61 7.20
C LEU A 12 19.70 36.10 7.46
N GLY A 13 18.48 35.57 7.58
CA GLY A 13 18.25 34.13 7.52
C GLY A 13 18.51 33.65 6.09
N LEU A 14 19.57 32.87 5.90
CA LEU A 14 19.80 32.12 4.67
C LEU A 14 18.82 30.94 4.64
N ALA A 15 17.68 31.11 3.98
CA ALA A 15 16.88 30.00 3.50
C ALA A 15 17.74 29.25 2.46
N HIS A 16 18.28 28.10 2.83
CA HIS A 16 18.82 27.15 1.86
C HIS A 16 17.62 26.51 1.17
N GLU A 17 17.17 27.12 0.07
CA GLU A 17 16.42 26.36 -0.91
C GLU A 17 17.38 25.32 -1.50
N VAL A 18 17.14 24.06 -1.15
CA VAL A 18 17.72 22.94 -1.88
C VAL A 18 17.06 22.99 -3.26
N LEU A 19 17.67 23.73 -4.19
CA LEU A 19 17.31 23.62 -5.61
C LEU A 19 17.50 22.15 -5.98
N ALA A 20 16.39 21.46 -6.29
CA ALA A 20 16.45 20.12 -6.82
C ALA A 20 17.37 20.15 -8.05
N ASP A 21 18.45 19.36 -8.03
CA ASP A 21 19.41 19.32 -9.12
C ASP A 21 18.75 18.62 -10.31
N LEU A 22 18.18 19.42 -11.21
CA LEU A 22 17.45 18.94 -12.37
C LEU A 22 18.39 18.12 -13.25
N GLN A 23 17.90 16.98 -13.74
CA GLN A 23 18.65 16.07 -14.60
C GLN A 23 18.16 16.15 -16.05
N PRO A 24 19.05 15.97 -17.03
CA PRO A 24 18.67 15.92 -18.43
C PRO A 24 18.04 14.56 -18.80
N CYS A 25 17.01 14.59 -19.64
CA CYS A 25 16.45 13.44 -20.34
C CYS A 25 16.21 13.84 -21.80
N GLY A 26 17.19 13.57 -22.66
CA GLY A 26 17.23 14.10 -24.01
C GLY A 26 17.21 15.64 -23.98
N PRO A 27 16.25 16.31 -24.63
CA PRO A 27 16.14 17.77 -24.60
C PRO A 27 15.45 18.34 -23.34
N ALA A 28 14.84 17.49 -22.51
CA ALA A 28 14.10 17.91 -21.32
C ALA A 28 14.99 17.95 -20.06
N GLN A 29 14.63 18.79 -19.10
CA GLN A 29 15.14 18.74 -17.73
C GLN A 29 14.02 18.19 -16.83
N TYR A 30 14.36 17.33 -15.88
CA TYR A 30 13.39 16.72 -14.96
C TYR A 30 13.90 16.68 -13.53
N ASP A 31 12.97 16.64 -12.58
CA ASP A 31 13.28 16.38 -11.17
C ASP A 31 13.35 14.86 -10.94
N PRO A 32 14.51 14.29 -10.58
CA PRO A 32 14.65 12.85 -10.32
C PRO A 32 13.86 12.35 -9.11
N ALA A 33 13.34 13.24 -8.27
CA ALA A 33 12.40 12.87 -7.21
C ALA A 33 10.97 12.62 -7.73
N GLN A 34 10.63 13.09 -8.93
CA GLN A 34 9.29 13.01 -9.51
C GLN A 34 9.21 12.14 -10.77
N TYR A 35 10.33 11.98 -11.49
CA TYR A 35 10.37 11.24 -12.75
C TYR A 35 11.61 10.35 -12.86
N VAL A 36 11.50 9.32 -13.68
CA VAL A 36 12.59 8.49 -14.18
C VAL A 36 12.73 8.67 -15.69
N CYS A 37 13.96 8.77 -16.18
CA CYS A 37 14.27 8.86 -17.60
C CYS A 37 14.64 7.49 -18.17
N TRP A 38 13.94 7.07 -19.23
CA TRP A 38 14.19 5.85 -19.98
C TRP A 38 14.86 6.17 -21.32
N ASP A 39 15.95 5.44 -21.61
CA ASP A 39 16.71 5.53 -22.86
C ASP A 39 17.14 6.94 -23.27
N ASN A 40 17.28 7.85 -22.28
CA ASN A 40 17.56 9.27 -22.50
C ASN A 40 16.55 9.97 -23.43
N GLN A 41 15.31 9.48 -23.50
CA GLN A 41 14.32 9.96 -24.47
C GLN A 41 12.89 10.06 -23.92
N PHE A 42 12.55 9.30 -22.87
CA PHE A 42 11.19 9.22 -22.39
C PHE A 42 11.10 9.30 -20.87
N LEU A 43 10.26 10.21 -20.38
CA LEU A 43 10.05 10.41 -18.95
C LEU A 43 8.83 9.64 -18.46
N CYS A 44 9.00 8.91 -17.38
CA CYS A 44 7.89 8.31 -16.64
C CYS A 44 7.82 8.87 -15.22
N PRO A 45 6.61 9.14 -14.69
CA PRO A 45 6.46 9.63 -13.34
C PRO A 45 6.80 8.54 -12.32
N ILE A 46 7.17 8.97 -11.13
CA ILE A 46 7.27 8.12 -9.94
C ILE A 46 5.93 8.18 -9.21
N THR A 47 5.27 7.04 -9.03
CA THR A 47 3.94 6.94 -8.41
C THR A 47 3.95 5.97 -7.25
N GLY A 48 3.59 6.42 -6.04
CA GLY A 48 3.59 5.55 -4.85
C GLY A 48 4.98 4.99 -4.50
N GLY A 49 6.05 5.71 -4.88
CA GLY A 49 7.43 5.22 -4.75
C GLY A 49 7.90 4.32 -5.89
N GLU A 50 7.02 3.95 -6.83
CA GLU A 50 7.39 3.18 -8.01
C GLU A 50 7.82 4.12 -9.16
N PRO A 51 9.08 4.05 -9.62
CA PRO A 51 9.45 4.61 -10.91
C PRO A 51 8.78 3.80 -12.03
N LEU A 52 7.73 4.36 -12.64
CA LEU A 52 6.98 3.65 -13.68
C LEU A 52 7.89 3.29 -14.85
N SER A 53 7.66 2.10 -15.41
CA SER A 53 8.47 1.55 -16.49
C SER A 53 7.92 1.98 -17.86
N ASN A 54 8.77 2.00 -18.88
CA ASN A 54 8.38 2.30 -20.25
C ASN A 54 8.12 1.02 -21.05
N CYS A 55 6.98 0.96 -21.76
CA CYS A 55 6.72 0.02 -22.83
C CYS A 55 6.23 0.77 -24.07
N ALA A 56 7.03 0.79 -25.13
CA ALA A 56 6.66 1.39 -26.42
C ALA A 56 6.13 2.84 -26.33
N GLY A 57 6.67 3.65 -25.42
CA GLY A 57 6.25 5.04 -25.23
C GLY A 57 5.03 5.21 -24.31
N ALA A 58 4.68 4.19 -23.53
CA ALA A 58 3.70 4.29 -22.45
C ALA A 58 4.34 3.93 -21.10
N CYS A 59 4.02 4.70 -20.06
CA CYS A 59 4.39 4.38 -18.69
C CYS A 59 3.44 3.34 -18.11
N TYR A 60 3.97 2.35 -17.40
CA TYR A 60 3.16 1.32 -16.75
C TYR A 60 3.73 0.91 -15.40
N SER A 61 2.84 0.43 -14.53
CA SER A 61 3.20 -0.17 -13.24
C SER A 61 3.55 -1.65 -13.42
N LYS A 62 4.71 -2.04 -12.92
CA LYS A 62 5.17 -3.43 -12.84
C LYS A 62 4.37 -4.25 -11.84
N PHE A 63 3.56 -3.63 -10.98
CA PHE A 63 2.65 -4.35 -10.10
C PHE A 63 1.44 -4.93 -10.84
N MET A 64 1.14 -4.46 -12.06
CA MET A 64 -0.01 -4.91 -12.84
C MET A 64 0.37 -5.46 -14.21
N TYR A 65 1.42 -4.93 -14.83
CA TYR A 65 1.75 -5.24 -16.22
C TYR A 65 3.20 -5.69 -16.40
N THR A 66 3.43 -6.38 -17.51
CA THR A 66 4.75 -6.66 -18.06
C THR A 66 4.81 -6.20 -19.51
N CYS A 67 6.01 -5.92 -20.00
CA CYS A 67 6.25 -5.53 -21.38
C CYS A 67 7.15 -6.56 -22.06
N THR A 68 6.63 -7.25 -23.07
CA THR A 68 7.40 -8.20 -23.88
C THR A 68 7.27 -7.84 -25.35
N ASN A 69 8.39 -7.69 -26.06
CA ASN A 69 8.40 -7.32 -27.48
C ASN A 69 7.54 -6.08 -27.79
N SER A 70 7.64 -5.04 -26.97
CA SER A 70 6.86 -3.80 -27.10
C SER A 70 5.34 -3.97 -26.93
N VAL A 71 4.88 -5.12 -26.43
CA VAL A 71 3.48 -5.38 -26.10
C VAL A 71 3.31 -5.37 -24.59
N LEU A 72 2.46 -4.46 -24.12
CA LEU A 72 2.06 -4.40 -22.72
C LEU A 72 0.99 -5.44 -22.44
N THR A 73 1.22 -6.34 -21.50
CA THR A 73 0.26 -7.37 -21.09
C THR A 73 0.04 -7.32 -19.59
N LEU A 74 -1.19 -7.60 -19.16
CA LEU A 74 -1.51 -7.77 -17.75
C LEU A 74 -0.75 -8.99 -17.21
N LEU A 75 -0.26 -8.88 -15.99
CA LEU A 75 0.27 -10.01 -15.24
C LEU A 75 -0.83 -11.04 -14.96
N PRO A 76 -0.50 -12.33 -14.88
CA PRO A 76 -1.49 -13.35 -14.55
C PRO A 76 -2.03 -13.13 -13.12
N PRO A 77 -3.30 -13.49 -12.86
CA PRO A 77 -3.84 -13.44 -11.51
C PRO A 77 -3.12 -14.43 -10.59
N VAL A 78 -3.02 -14.11 -9.31
CA VAL A 78 -2.55 -15.05 -8.29
C VAL A 78 -3.59 -16.15 -8.07
N ASP A 79 -3.15 -17.40 -8.02
CA ASP A 79 -3.97 -18.60 -7.80
C ASP A 79 -3.61 -19.36 -6.51
N THR A 80 -2.66 -18.84 -5.73
CA THR A 80 -2.18 -19.40 -4.46
C THR A 80 -2.31 -18.40 -3.32
N PRO A 81 -2.30 -18.83 -2.05
CA PRO A 81 -2.25 -17.90 -0.93
C PRO A 81 -1.00 -17.01 -1.00
N PHE A 82 -1.05 -15.82 -0.40
CA PHE A 82 0.06 -14.87 -0.43
C PHE A 82 0.10 -13.98 0.82
N THR A 83 1.26 -13.37 1.05
CA THR A 83 1.41 -12.24 1.99
C THR A 83 1.63 -10.95 1.20
N LEU A 84 1.51 -9.81 1.89
CA LEU A 84 1.76 -8.49 1.32
C LEU A 84 2.88 -7.77 2.05
N THR A 85 3.69 -7.05 1.27
CA THR A 85 4.76 -6.18 1.76
C THR A 85 4.59 -4.79 1.15
N VAL A 86 4.81 -3.75 1.95
CA VAL A 86 4.78 -2.36 1.51
C VAL A 86 5.96 -2.08 0.58
N ASP A 87 5.68 -1.49 -0.57
CA ASP A 87 6.68 -1.03 -1.51
C ASP A 87 6.54 0.48 -1.76
N ASN A 88 7.34 1.25 -1.02
CA ASN A 88 7.69 2.63 -1.34
C ASN A 88 9.05 2.96 -0.68
N PRO A 89 10.17 2.95 -1.41
CA PRO A 89 11.51 3.16 -0.86
C PRO A 89 11.71 4.50 -0.12
N GLY A 90 10.84 5.49 -0.34
CA GLY A 90 10.88 6.78 0.34
C GLY A 90 10.27 6.77 1.74
N LEU A 91 9.67 5.66 2.19
CA LEU A 91 9.00 5.56 3.48
C LEU A 91 9.74 4.61 4.44
N PRO A 92 9.69 4.87 5.76
CA PRO A 92 10.31 4.00 6.77
C PRO A 92 9.67 2.60 6.86
N ILE A 93 8.46 2.46 6.31
CA ILE A 93 7.72 1.19 6.24
C ILE A 93 7.96 0.40 4.95
N HIS A 94 8.89 0.83 4.08
CA HIS A 94 9.30 0.02 2.93
C HIS A 94 9.79 -1.37 3.38
N GLY A 95 9.33 -2.41 2.70
CA GLY A 95 9.71 -3.80 3.03
C GLY A 95 9.00 -4.37 4.26
N LYS A 96 8.11 -3.60 4.91
CA LYS A 96 7.37 -4.07 6.08
C LYS A 96 6.07 -4.79 5.71
N PRO A 97 5.61 -5.76 6.53
CA PRO A 97 4.43 -6.56 6.20
C PRO A 97 3.14 -5.75 6.36
N VAL A 98 2.11 -6.18 5.63
CA VAL A 98 0.71 -5.90 5.99
C VAL A 98 0.28 -6.90 7.06
N THR A 99 -0.35 -6.42 8.13
CA THR A 99 -0.73 -7.23 9.29
C THR A 99 -2.20 -7.04 9.65
N ALA A 100 -2.89 -8.14 9.94
CA ALA A 100 -4.29 -8.18 10.36
C ALA A 100 -4.39 -8.04 11.88
N GLY A 101 -5.18 -7.08 12.36
CA GLY A 101 -5.48 -6.94 13.78
C GLY A 101 -6.65 -5.99 14.03
N GLY A 102 -7.50 -6.33 15.00
CA GLY A 102 -8.68 -5.55 15.35
C GLY A 102 -9.67 -5.40 14.18
N LEU A 103 -9.81 -6.44 13.35
CA LEU A 103 -10.61 -6.45 12.10
C LEU A 103 -10.14 -5.48 11.00
N HIS A 104 -8.93 -4.93 11.12
CA HIS A 104 -8.33 -4.01 10.16
C HIS A 104 -7.00 -4.53 9.61
N TRP A 105 -6.59 -4.05 8.44
CA TRP A 105 -5.23 -4.24 7.93
C TRP A 105 -4.37 -3.03 8.27
N THR A 106 -3.28 -3.30 8.97
CA THR A 106 -2.26 -2.33 9.40
C THR A 106 -0.95 -2.60 8.66
N LEU A 107 0.00 -1.66 8.74
CA LEU A 107 1.32 -1.79 8.13
C LEU A 107 2.39 -1.75 9.23
N ASP A 108 3.36 -2.67 9.15
CA ASP A 108 4.42 -2.83 10.16
C ASP A 108 3.90 -3.09 11.59
N GLY A 109 2.75 -3.75 11.72
CA GLY A 109 2.16 -4.15 13.00
C GLY A 109 2.48 -5.60 13.38
N GLU A 110 1.71 -6.12 14.35
CA GLU A 110 1.71 -7.54 14.71
C GLU A 110 0.38 -8.17 14.29
N THR A 111 0.44 -9.35 13.67
CA THR A 111 -0.77 -10.11 13.33
C THR A 111 -1.45 -10.60 14.61
N SER A 112 -2.73 -10.26 14.78
CA SER A 112 -3.56 -10.75 15.87
C SER A 112 -4.42 -11.92 15.39
N SER A 113 -4.32 -13.05 16.08
CA SER A 113 -5.02 -14.27 15.72
C SER A 113 -5.52 -15.01 16.96
N TYR A 114 -6.46 -15.92 16.74
CA TYR A 114 -7.00 -16.79 17.78
C TYR A 114 -7.07 -18.23 17.30
N CYS A 115 -6.68 -19.14 18.18
CA CYS A 115 -6.77 -20.59 18.01
C CYS A 115 -7.60 -21.18 19.16
N PRO A 116 -8.72 -21.88 18.88
CA PRO A 116 -9.48 -22.58 19.91
C PRO A 116 -8.70 -23.75 20.51
N GLU A 117 -8.85 -23.98 21.81
CA GLU A 117 -8.21 -25.09 22.52
C GLU A 117 -8.52 -26.46 21.89
N GLN A 118 -9.74 -26.63 21.35
CA GLN A 118 -10.17 -27.88 20.70
C GLN A 118 -9.41 -28.18 19.40
N VAL A 119 -8.86 -27.16 18.74
CA VAL A 119 -8.03 -27.32 17.53
C VAL A 119 -6.58 -27.56 17.93
N GLY A 120 -6.10 -26.88 18.97
CA GLY A 120 -4.78 -27.10 19.56
C GLY A 120 -3.66 -26.98 18.53
N SER A 121 -2.78 -27.97 18.49
CA SER A 121 -1.58 -27.96 17.63
C SER A 121 -1.88 -28.04 16.13
N ALA A 122 -3.14 -28.22 15.71
CA ALA A 122 -3.53 -28.16 14.31
C ALA A 122 -3.66 -26.72 13.78
N CYS A 123 -3.62 -25.71 14.65
CA CYS A 123 -3.64 -24.31 14.24
C CYS A 123 -2.39 -23.92 13.45
N PRO A 124 -2.55 -23.08 12.42
CA PRO A 124 -1.42 -22.37 11.83
C PRO A 124 -0.74 -21.46 12.87
N PRO A 125 0.50 -20.99 12.59
CA PRO A 125 1.27 -20.17 13.52
C PRO A 125 0.55 -18.91 14.02
N GLY A 126 -0.27 -18.28 13.17
CA GLY A 126 -1.05 -17.10 13.57
C GLY A 126 -0.26 -15.80 13.66
N ASP A 127 1.01 -15.78 13.23
CA ASP A 127 1.93 -14.65 13.32
C ASP A 127 2.02 -13.82 12.02
N THR A 128 1.50 -14.36 10.91
CA THR A 128 1.60 -13.77 9.58
C THR A 128 0.22 -13.64 8.95
N THR A 129 -0.03 -12.52 8.27
CA THR A 129 -1.28 -12.30 7.54
C THR A 129 -1.19 -12.91 6.15
N VAL A 130 -1.92 -14.01 5.97
CA VAL A 130 -2.03 -14.74 4.72
C VAL A 130 -3.40 -14.50 4.10
N LEU A 131 -3.41 -14.22 2.80
CA LEU A 131 -4.56 -13.85 1.99
C LEU A 131 -4.77 -14.85 0.86
N ALA A 132 -5.99 -14.92 0.35
CA ALA A 132 -6.34 -15.60 -0.89
C ALA A 132 -7.19 -14.67 -1.77
N ALA A 133 -6.94 -14.66 -3.07
CA ALA A 133 -7.70 -13.84 -4.02
C ALA A 133 -8.49 -14.73 -4.98
N TYR A 134 -9.71 -14.32 -5.32
CA TYR A 134 -10.54 -15.01 -6.29
C TYR A 134 -11.49 -14.03 -6.98
N GLN A 135 -11.47 -14.00 -8.32
CA GLN A 135 -12.39 -13.22 -9.16
C GLN A 135 -12.64 -11.77 -8.68
N GLY A 136 -11.58 -11.03 -8.37
CA GLY A 136 -11.71 -9.63 -7.94
C GLY A 136 -12.04 -9.43 -6.46
N SER A 137 -12.24 -10.51 -5.70
CA SER A 137 -12.39 -10.51 -4.24
C SER A 137 -11.11 -11.00 -3.55
N VAL A 138 -10.94 -10.63 -2.28
CA VAL A 138 -9.86 -11.12 -1.42
C VAL A 138 -10.40 -11.59 -0.07
N SER A 139 -9.95 -12.73 0.42
CA SER A 139 -10.29 -13.29 1.72
C SER A 139 -9.03 -13.53 2.55
N MET A 140 -9.23 -13.66 3.85
CA MET A 140 -8.18 -14.12 4.74
C MET A 140 -8.01 -15.63 4.57
N SER A 141 -6.77 -16.12 4.46
CA SER A 141 -6.49 -17.56 4.38
C SER A 141 -6.51 -18.18 5.79
N VAL A 142 -7.67 -18.74 6.16
CA VAL A 142 -7.99 -19.16 7.53
C VAL A 142 -8.65 -20.54 7.58
N MET A 143 -8.59 -21.20 8.75
CA MET A 143 -9.30 -22.48 8.98
C MET A 143 -10.75 -22.29 9.45
N VAL A 144 -11.10 -21.14 10.03
CA VAL A 144 -12.40 -20.94 10.65
C VAL A 144 -13.55 -21.17 9.66
N PRO A 145 -14.57 -21.99 10.01
CA PRO A 145 -15.73 -22.20 9.16
C PRO A 145 -16.45 -20.89 8.82
N GLY A 146 -16.74 -20.69 7.53
CA GLY A 146 -17.30 -19.46 6.98
C GLY A 146 -16.24 -18.44 6.54
N GLY A 147 -14.98 -18.64 6.92
CA GLY A 147 -13.85 -17.79 6.54
C GLY A 147 -13.94 -16.38 7.11
N GLN A 148 -13.09 -15.50 6.58
CA GLN A 148 -13.14 -14.06 6.83
C GLN A 148 -12.93 -13.32 5.51
N GLN A 149 -13.88 -12.49 5.13
CA GLN A 149 -13.89 -11.77 3.86
C GLN A 149 -13.25 -10.40 4.06
N ALA A 150 -12.29 -10.03 3.22
CA ALA A 150 -11.72 -8.70 3.25
C ALA A 150 -12.59 -7.71 2.47
N TYR A 151 -12.59 -6.45 2.86
CA TYR A 151 -13.44 -5.40 2.28
C TYR A 151 -12.84 -4.02 2.49
N LEU A 152 -13.25 -3.07 1.65
CA LEU A 152 -13.12 -1.65 1.94
C LEU A 152 -14.37 -1.18 2.67
N ASP A 153 -14.20 -0.58 3.84
CA ASP A 153 -15.31 0.00 4.59
C ASP A 153 -15.83 1.29 3.89
N PRO A 154 -16.97 1.85 4.32
CA PRO A 154 -17.52 3.09 3.76
C PRO A 154 -16.60 4.32 3.92
N TYR A 155 -15.55 4.20 4.73
CA TYR A 155 -14.55 5.21 4.98
C TYR A 155 -13.24 4.95 4.24
N TRP A 156 -13.18 3.93 3.39
CA TRP A 156 -12.04 3.48 2.60
C TRP A 156 -10.89 2.86 3.40
N ASN A 157 -11.14 2.39 4.62
CA ASN A 157 -10.19 1.55 5.35
C ASN A 157 -10.27 0.11 4.86
N MET A 158 -9.13 -0.58 4.83
CA MET A 158 -9.10 -2.01 4.56
C MET A 158 -9.37 -2.80 5.83
N GLY A 159 -10.36 -3.69 5.79
CA GLY A 159 -10.75 -4.53 6.91
C GLY A 159 -11.16 -5.93 6.49
N TYR A 160 -11.56 -6.74 7.47
CA TYR A 160 -12.04 -8.09 7.24
C TYR A 160 -13.15 -8.46 8.23
N THR A 161 -14.04 -9.36 7.82
CA THR A 161 -15.17 -9.75 8.66
C THR A 161 -14.70 -10.48 9.91
N GLN A 162 -15.43 -10.27 11.02
CA GLN A 162 -15.26 -11.09 12.20
C GLN A 162 -15.57 -12.56 11.86
N ALA A 163 -14.82 -13.48 12.46
CA ALA A 163 -15.11 -14.89 12.36
C ALA A 163 -16.56 -15.22 12.79
N HIS A 164 -17.18 -16.16 12.07
CA HIS A 164 -18.59 -16.54 12.26
C HIS A 164 -19.61 -15.41 12.08
N SER A 165 -19.20 -14.28 11.49
CA SER A 165 -20.07 -13.15 11.21
C SER A 165 -20.01 -12.79 9.73
N ALA A 166 -21.19 -12.66 9.13
CA ALA A 166 -21.33 -12.08 7.79
C ALA A 166 -21.58 -10.55 7.85
N TYR A 167 -21.50 -9.94 9.04
CA TYR A 167 -21.74 -8.52 9.20
C TYR A 167 -20.69 -7.71 8.45
N LEU A 168 -21.17 -6.77 7.64
CA LEU A 168 -20.37 -5.78 6.95
C LEU A 168 -21.04 -4.42 7.11
N PRO A 169 -20.25 -3.35 7.42
CA PRO A 169 -20.80 -2.01 7.48
C PRO A 169 -21.54 -1.64 6.18
N PRO A 170 -22.73 -1.03 6.25
CA PRO A 170 -23.47 -0.60 5.04
C PRO A 170 -22.62 0.35 4.19
N GLY A 171 -22.48 0.04 2.89
CA GLY A 171 -21.61 0.78 1.96
C GLY A 171 -20.22 0.19 1.76
N SER A 172 -19.92 -0.96 2.38
CA SER A 172 -18.65 -1.67 2.16
C SER A 172 -18.55 -2.26 0.75
N ILE A 173 -17.34 -2.29 0.21
CA ILE A 173 -17.00 -2.86 -1.11
C ILE A 173 -16.19 -4.14 -0.91
N ARG A 174 -16.59 -5.23 -1.59
CA ARG A 174 -15.98 -6.57 -1.44
C ARG A 174 -15.18 -7.03 -2.66
N GLU A 175 -15.35 -6.34 -3.77
CA GLU A 175 -14.78 -6.68 -5.07
C GLU A 175 -13.93 -5.52 -5.60
N GLY A 176 -13.40 -5.65 -6.83
CA GLY A 176 -12.53 -4.64 -7.42
C GLY A 176 -11.10 -4.67 -6.86
N PHE A 177 -10.65 -5.84 -6.40
CA PHE A 177 -9.26 -6.06 -5.97
C PHE A 177 -8.51 -6.91 -6.99
N GLY A 178 -7.40 -6.39 -7.51
CA GLY A 178 -6.51 -7.15 -8.40
C GLY A 178 -5.36 -7.75 -7.61
N ALA A 179 -5.06 -9.03 -7.79
CA ALA A 179 -3.88 -9.68 -7.23
C ALA A 179 -3.10 -10.34 -8.36
N TYR A 180 -1.91 -9.80 -8.65
CA TYR A 180 -1.12 -10.19 -9.82
C TYR A 180 0.15 -10.96 -9.44
N GLN A 181 0.31 -12.14 -10.01
CA GLN A 181 1.45 -13.02 -9.77
C GLN A 181 2.74 -12.36 -10.26
N GLY A 182 3.74 -12.26 -9.38
CA GLY A 182 4.99 -11.54 -9.64
C GLY A 182 4.85 -10.01 -9.61
N GLY A 183 3.66 -9.49 -9.32
CA GLY A 183 3.36 -8.07 -9.21
C GLY A 183 2.83 -7.71 -7.83
N GLY A 184 1.68 -7.01 -7.80
CA GLY A 184 1.12 -6.48 -6.57
C GLY A 184 -0.36 -6.76 -6.38
N PHE A 185 -0.80 -6.42 -5.17
CA PHE A 185 -2.21 -6.30 -4.82
C PHE A 185 -2.66 -4.86 -5.05
N VAL A 186 -3.62 -4.66 -5.93
CA VAL A 186 -4.07 -3.34 -6.38
C VAL A 186 -5.55 -3.13 -6.10
N ASN A 187 -5.91 -1.88 -5.85
CA ASN A 187 -7.29 -1.45 -5.70
C ASN A 187 -7.82 -0.87 -7.02
N LEU A 188 -8.85 -1.50 -7.59
CA LEU A 188 -9.51 -1.07 -8.83
C LEU A 188 -10.74 -0.17 -8.56
N ASN A 189 -11.14 0.01 -7.29
CA ASN A 189 -12.33 0.79 -6.91
C ASN A 189 -12.14 2.32 -6.95
N GLY A 190 -10.97 2.80 -7.40
CA GLY A 190 -10.61 4.22 -7.37
C GLY A 190 -9.89 4.70 -8.63
N ASN A 191 -10.27 4.25 -9.82
CA ASN A 191 -9.58 4.56 -11.10
C ASN A 191 -8.08 4.18 -11.10
N GLY A 192 -7.66 3.20 -10.28
CA GLY A 192 -6.26 2.82 -10.14
C GLY A 192 -5.42 3.74 -9.25
N TRP A 193 -6.03 4.74 -8.60
CA TRP A 193 -5.39 5.45 -7.49
C TRP A 193 -5.26 4.46 -6.31
N GLY A 194 -4.01 4.24 -5.95
CA GLY A 194 -3.57 3.05 -5.23
C GLY A 194 -3.84 3.07 -3.73
N TRP A 195 -3.08 2.22 -3.06
CA TRP A 195 -3.05 2.14 -1.62
C TRP A 195 -2.35 3.36 -1.04
N ALA A 196 -2.78 3.77 0.16
CA ALA A 196 -2.07 4.76 0.94
C ALA A 196 -1.84 4.25 2.37
N ALA A 197 -0.66 4.57 2.87
CA ALA A 197 -0.24 4.35 4.23
C ALA A 197 -0.50 5.61 5.04
N CYS A 198 -1.46 5.56 5.96
CA CYS A 198 -1.70 6.65 6.88
C CYS A 198 -0.83 6.48 8.14
N PRO A 199 -0.03 7.49 8.51
CA PRO A 199 0.82 7.39 9.69
C PRO A 199 -0.01 7.22 10.98
N PRO A 200 0.58 6.62 12.03
CA PRO A 200 -0.05 6.57 13.34
C PRO A 200 -0.42 7.97 13.81
N ARG A 201 -1.68 8.20 14.17
CA ARG A 201 -2.12 9.45 14.80
C ARG A 201 -2.25 9.24 16.31
N ALA A 202 -1.71 10.17 17.10
CA ALA A 202 -1.77 10.13 18.56
C ALA A 202 -3.20 10.19 19.15
N SER A 203 -4.20 10.57 18.35
CA SER A 203 -5.59 10.67 18.78
C SER A 203 -6.54 10.52 17.57
N GLY A 204 -7.26 9.40 17.46
CA GLY A 204 -8.27 9.25 16.40
C GLY A 204 -8.70 7.83 16.00
N GLY A 205 -8.58 6.83 16.88
CA GLY A 205 -9.18 5.50 16.65
C GLY A 205 -8.42 4.53 15.73
N GLY A 206 -7.31 4.95 15.10
CA GLY A 206 -6.51 4.11 14.18
C GLY A 206 -5.43 3.24 14.84
N GLY A 207 -5.37 3.18 16.17
CA GLY A 207 -4.30 2.48 16.89
C GLY A 207 -2.91 3.11 16.71
N PRO A 208 -1.85 2.49 17.28
CA PRO A 208 -0.47 2.98 17.20
C PRO A 208 0.25 2.64 15.89
N GLY A 209 -0.39 1.89 14.98
CA GLY A 209 0.21 1.42 13.73
C GLY A 209 -0.13 2.30 12.53
N TRP A 210 0.58 2.09 11.43
CA TRP A 210 0.20 2.66 10.13
C TRP A 210 -1.06 1.97 9.63
N ASN A 211 -2.04 2.73 9.16
CA ASN A 211 -3.29 2.19 8.66
C ASN A 211 -3.27 2.09 7.13
N LEU A 212 -3.78 0.98 6.58
CA LEU A 212 -3.93 0.80 5.15
C LEU A 212 -5.29 1.33 4.69
N VAL A 213 -5.27 2.30 3.78
CA VAL A 213 -6.48 2.88 3.19
C VAL A 213 -6.41 2.86 1.68
N ALA A 214 -7.57 2.92 1.05
CA ALA A 214 -7.71 3.19 -0.37
C ALA A 214 -7.92 4.68 -0.62
N ARG A 215 -7.07 5.27 -1.47
CA ARG A 215 -7.16 6.69 -1.85
C ARG A 215 -7.66 6.82 -3.29
N ASN A 216 -8.53 7.79 -3.53
CA ASN A 216 -9.05 8.14 -4.85
C ASN A 216 -9.32 9.64 -4.94
N GLU A 217 -9.74 10.10 -6.12
CA GLU A 217 -10.01 11.52 -6.41
C GLU A 217 -11.08 12.14 -5.50
N THR A 218 -12.04 11.36 -5.02
CA THR A 218 -13.14 11.84 -4.16
C THR A 218 -12.77 11.94 -2.69
N ASN A 219 -11.70 11.26 -2.26
CA ASN A 219 -11.26 11.22 -0.85
C ASN A 219 -9.83 11.75 -0.64
N ALA A 220 -9.22 12.35 -1.67
CA ALA A 220 -7.83 12.77 -1.67
C ALA A 220 -7.50 13.75 -0.53
N ASP A 221 -8.41 14.67 -0.21
CA ASP A 221 -8.25 15.65 0.88
C ASP A 221 -8.31 14.99 2.26
N LYS A 222 -9.17 13.98 2.44
CA LYS A 222 -9.30 13.22 3.69
C LYS A 222 -8.00 12.50 4.06
N PHE A 223 -7.26 12.07 3.04
CA PHE A 223 -6.02 11.30 3.16
C PHE A 223 -4.78 12.07 2.69
N ASN A 224 -4.80 13.40 2.83
CA ASN A 224 -3.69 14.28 2.45
C ASN A 224 -2.39 14.02 3.25
N GLU A 225 -2.51 13.55 4.50
CA GLU A 225 -1.40 13.13 5.36
C GLU A 225 -0.94 11.67 5.11
N CYS A 226 -1.64 10.93 4.25
CA CYS A 226 -1.29 9.54 3.95
C CYS A 226 -0.40 9.46 2.73
N HIS A 227 0.57 8.56 2.78
CA HIS A 227 1.58 8.43 1.74
C HIS A 227 1.17 7.32 0.74
N PRO A 228 1.22 7.56 -0.57
CA PRO A 228 0.89 6.54 -1.55
C PRO A 228 1.91 5.39 -1.48
N ILE A 229 1.44 4.15 -1.56
CA ILE A 229 2.27 2.94 -1.50
C ILE A 229 1.79 1.92 -2.52
N ASN A 230 2.69 1.00 -2.88
CA ASN A 230 2.31 -0.25 -3.53
C ASN A 230 2.34 -1.40 -2.52
N LEU A 231 1.60 -2.47 -2.82
CA LEU A 231 1.58 -3.69 -2.02
C LEU A 231 2.10 -4.84 -2.87
N LYS A 232 3.34 -5.25 -2.61
CA LYS A 232 3.98 -6.36 -3.28
C LYS A 232 3.41 -7.69 -2.79
N ILE A 233 3.11 -8.59 -3.72
CA ILE A 233 2.67 -9.95 -3.40
C ILE A 233 3.89 -10.87 -3.20
N ASN A 234 3.87 -11.64 -2.12
CA ASN A 234 4.78 -12.76 -1.92
C ASN A 234 3.95 -14.06 -1.91
N SER A 235 3.93 -14.77 -3.04
CA SER A 235 3.18 -16.02 -3.20
C SER A 235 3.68 -17.10 -2.24
N LEU A 236 2.75 -17.88 -1.71
CA LEU A 236 2.99 -19.00 -0.83
C LEU A 236 2.54 -20.31 -1.50
N PRO A 237 2.98 -21.47 -0.99
CA PRO A 237 2.48 -22.74 -1.48
C PRO A 237 0.95 -22.83 -1.40
N SER A 238 0.36 -23.56 -2.36
CA SER A 238 -1.09 -23.81 -2.36
C SER A 238 -1.54 -24.44 -1.04
N GLY A 239 -2.70 -24.02 -0.53
CA GLY A 239 -3.26 -24.48 0.74
C GLY A 239 -2.62 -23.89 2.00
N THR A 240 -1.69 -22.94 1.88
CA THR A 240 -1.13 -22.25 3.06
C THR A 240 -2.22 -21.45 3.81
N LEU A 241 -2.39 -21.76 5.10
CA LEU A 241 -3.29 -21.06 6.02
C LEU A 241 -2.44 -20.26 7.01
N GLY A 242 -2.83 -19.02 7.31
CA GLY A 242 -2.05 -18.15 8.19
C GLY A 242 -2.51 -18.18 9.65
N ALA A 243 -3.80 -18.45 9.90
CA ALA A 243 -4.38 -18.53 11.23
C ALA A 243 -5.60 -19.46 11.28
N TRP A 244 -6.04 -19.84 12.49
CA TRP A 244 -7.40 -20.37 12.62
C TRP A 244 -8.44 -19.27 12.35
N GLN A 245 -8.33 -18.14 13.03
CA GLN A 245 -8.96 -16.87 12.66
C GLN A 245 -8.03 -15.69 12.97
N TYR A 246 -8.20 -14.58 12.27
CA TYR A 246 -7.63 -13.29 12.64
C TYR A 246 -8.62 -12.51 13.52
N THR A 247 -8.12 -11.70 14.45
CA THR A 247 -8.92 -10.96 15.45
C THR A 247 -8.68 -9.48 15.39
#